data_AF-A0A820PHT5-F1
#
_entry.id   AF-A0A820PHT5-F1
#
_cell.length_a   1.000
_cell.length_b   1.000
_cell.length_c   1.000
_cell.angle_alpha   90.00
_cell.angle_beta   90.00
_cell.angle_gamma   90.00
#
_symmetry.space_group_name_H-M   'P 1'
#
loop_
_entity.id
_entity.type
_entity.pdbx_description
1 polymer ?
#
loop_
_entity_poly.entity_id
_entity_poly.type
_entity_poly.pdbx_seq_one_letter_code
_entity_poly.pdbx_strand_id
1 'polypeptide(L)'
;MCNASTNAWNYTWALALTQENRLNKFDMKCLRTILGVNLGDRVSNENILQLSGQPAMKNSMRRNRLGWFGHANRMEKNNEESLVKKVMFCYFADIKRTRRIGIRKRWKSKRLEDIEKFKINNWRQMAHVN
;
A
#
# COMPACT_ATOMS: atom_id res chain seq x y z
N MET A 1 10.43 25.00 0.95
CA MET A 1 11.17 23.74 0.72
C MET A 1 10.17 22.60 0.59
N CYS A 2 9.79 22.24 -0.64
CA CYS A 2 8.78 21.23 -0.92
C CYS A 2 9.46 19.96 -1.44
N ASN A 3 9.89 19.06 -0.54
CA ASN A 3 10.36 17.73 -0.92
C ASN A 3 9.18 16.75 -0.91
N ALA A 4 8.30 16.86 -1.89
CA ALA A 4 7.16 15.96 -2.07
C ALA A 4 7.00 15.57 -3.54
N SER A 5 8.02 14.92 -4.12
CA SER A 5 7.88 14.44 -5.51
C SER A 5 8.67 13.17 -5.89
N THR A 6 9.55 12.63 -5.04
CA THR A 6 10.38 11.47 -5.45
C THR A 6 9.81 10.09 -5.12
N ASN A 7 8.68 10.00 -4.40
CA ASN A 7 8.19 8.72 -3.91
C ASN A 7 6.87 8.26 -4.55
N ALA A 8 6.12 9.10 -5.27
CA ALA A 8 4.74 8.85 -5.69
C ALA A 8 4.48 7.54 -6.47
N TRP A 9 5.49 6.96 -7.14
CA TRP A 9 5.32 5.74 -7.95
C TRP A 9 4.86 4.50 -7.16
N ASN A 10 5.10 4.44 -5.84
CA ASN A 10 4.70 3.31 -4.99
C ASN A 10 3.40 3.55 -4.18
N TYR A 11 2.87 4.78 -4.14
CA TYR A 11 1.84 5.17 -3.16
C TYR A 11 0.44 5.23 -3.76
N THR A 12 0.33 5.39 -5.09
CA THR A 12 -0.94 5.75 -5.73
C THR A 12 -1.57 4.63 -6.56
N TRP A 13 -0.83 3.60 -6.97
CA TRP A 13 -1.34 2.57 -7.88
C TRP A 13 -1.61 1.23 -7.20
N ALA A 14 -2.76 0.63 -7.47
CA ALA A 14 -3.02 -0.77 -7.12
C ALA A 14 -2.13 -1.69 -7.97
N LEU A 15 -0.94 -1.99 -7.48
CA LEU A 15 -0.07 -2.98 -8.10
C LEU A 15 -0.82 -4.31 -8.27
N ALA A 16 -0.66 -4.97 -9.41
CA ALA A 16 -1.17 -6.33 -9.56
C ALA A 16 -0.38 -7.28 -8.63
N LEU A 17 -0.97 -8.40 -8.23
CA LEU A 17 -0.30 -9.40 -7.39
C LEU A 17 1.03 -9.88 -8.00
N THR A 18 1.08 -10.01 -9.33
CA THR A 18 2.30 -10.35 -10.07
C THR A 18 3.41 -9.33 -9.88
N GLN A 19 3.08 -8.04 -9.88
CA GLN A 19 4.05 -6.97 -9.66
C GLN A 19 4.52 -6.93 -8.21
N GLU A 20 3.61 -7.10 -7.24
CA GLU A 20 3.99 -7.19 -5.82
C GLU A 20 4.94 -8.36 -5.55
N ASN A 21 4.68 -9.51 -6.18
CA ASN A 21 5.55 -10.67 -6.05
C ASN A 21 6.92 -10.44 -6.71
N ARG A 22 6.98 -9.76 -7.86
CA ARG A 22 8.25 -9.39 -8.51
C ARG A 22 9.06 -8.46 -7.62
N LEU A 23 8.42 -7.46 -7.04
CA LEU A 23 9.07 -6.51 -6.13
C LEU A 23 9.56 -7.21 -4.85
N ASN A 24 8.79 -8.13 -4.29
CA ASN A 24 9.21 -8.93 -3.13
C ASN A 24 10.41 -9.84 -3.45
N LYS A 25 10.46 -10.44 -4.64
CA LYS A 25 11.62 -11.24 -5.07
C LYS A 25 12.87 -10.39 -5.24
N PHE A 26 12.72 -9.21 -5.84
CA PHE A 26 13.80 -8.26 -6.01
C PHE A 26 14.36 -7.81 -4.65
N ASP A 27 13.48 -7.40 -3.73
CA ASP A 27 13.83 -7.00 -2.37
C ASP A 27 14.63 -8.07 -1.62
N MET A 28 14.13 -9.31 -1.62
CA MET A 28 14.83 -10.44 -0.99
C MET A 28 16.18 -10.74 -1.63
N LYS A 29 16.31 -10.57 -2.96
CA LYS A 29 17.59 -10.73 -3.66
C LYS A 29 18.59 -9.67 -3.17
N CYS A 30 18.17 -8.41 -3.09
CA CYS A 30 19.01 -7.33 -2.57
C CYS A 30 19.43 -7.57 -1.12
N LEU A 31 18.50 -7.96 -0.24
CA LEU A 31 18.83 -8.25 1.16
C LEU A 31 19.83 -9.40 1.31
N ARG A 32 19.67 -10.48 0.52
CA ARG A 32 20.63 -11.59 0.51
C ARG A 32 22.02 -11.14 0.06
N THR A 33 22.10 -10.32 -0.98
CA THR A 33 23.37 -9.77 -1.45
C THR A 33 24.04 -8.88 -0.41
N ILE A 34 23.28 -7.98 0.24
CA ILE A 34 23.81 -7.09 1.27
C ILE A 34 24.33 -7.87 2.48
N LEU A 35 23.62 -8.92 2.89
CA LEU A 35 24.01 -9.78 4.02
C LEU A 35 25.05 -10.85 3.65
N GLY A 36 25.46 -10.94 2.39
CA GLY A 36 26.40 -11.97 1.92
C GLY A 36 25.86 -13.41 2.02
N VAL A 37 24.54 -13.60 2.04
CA VAL A 37 23.90 -14.91 2.20
C VAL A 37 23.66 -15.55 0.84
N ASN A 38 24.20 -16.74 0.66
CA ASN A 38 24.03 -17.55 -0.52
C ASN A 38 22.80 -18.46 -0.44
N LEU A 39 22.42 -19.04 -1.58
CA LEU A 39 21.35 -20.05 -1.65
C LEU A 39 21.70 -21.32 -0.85
N GLY A 40 22.99 -21.66 -0.77
CA GLY A 40 23.50 -22.83 -0.05
C GLY A 40 23.29 -22.75 1.47
N ASP A 41 23.21 -21.55 2.03
CA ASP A 41 23.08 -21.34 3.48
C ASP A 41 21.68 -21.70 4.00
N ARG A 42 20.72 -21.94 3.10
CA ARG A 42 19.33 -22.35 3.39
C ARG A 42 18.61 -21.46 4.43
N VAL A 43 19.04 -20.19 4.55
CA VAL A 43 18.40 -19.22 5.45
C VAL A 43 17.02 -18.86 4.93
N SER A 44 16.00 -18.93 5.80
CA SER A 44 14.63 -18.54 5.48
C SER A 44 14.52 -17.04 5.17
N ASN A 45 13.48 -16.65 4.43
CA ASN A 45 13.26 -15.24 4.13
C ASN A 45 12.89 -14.44 5.39
N GLU A 46 12.18 -15.08 6.34
CA GLU A 46 11.84 -14.52 7.64
C GLU A 46 13.10 -14.17 8.44
N ASN A 47 14.08 -15.07 8.48
CA ASN A 47 15.35 -14.82 9.17
C ASN A 47 16.15 -13.70 8.49
N ILE A 48 16.14 -13.61 7.17
CA ILE A 48 16.81 -12.52 6.44
C ILE A 48 16.18 -11.16 6.76
N LEU A 49 14.84 -11.09 6.83
CA LEU A 49 14.15 -9.86 7.24
C LEU A 49 14.49 -9.50 8.70
N GLN A 50 14.56 -10.49 9.59
CA GLN A 50 14.96 -10.26 10.99
C GLN A 50 16.40 -9.76 11.09
N LEU A 51 17.35 -10.40 10.40
CA LEU A 51 18.77 -10.01 10.39
C LEU A 51 18.99 -8.62 9.80
N SER A 52 18.24 -8.27 8.75
CA SER A 52 18.32 -6.94 8.13
C SER A 52 17.55 -5.85 8.90
N GLY A 53 16.72 -6.22 9.86
CA GLY A 53 15.80 -5.30 10.55
C GLY A 53 14.74 -4.69 9.63
N GLN A 54 14.58 -5.19 8.40
CA GLN A 54 13.67 -4.62 7.41
C GLN A 54 12.27 -5.27 7.51
N PRO A 55 11.19 -4.49 7.39
CA PRO A 55 9.87 -5.06 7.24
C PRO A 55 9.75 -5.75 5.87
N ALA A 56 8.96 -6.83 5.81
CA ALA A 56 8.62 -7.45 4.54
C ALA A 56 8.09 -6.39 3.55
N MET A 57 8.58 -6.38 2.31
CA MET A 57 8.21 -5.44 1.25
C MET A 57 6.68 -5.28 1.10
N LYS A 58 5.92 -6.37 1.22
CA LYS A 58 4.44 -6.31 1.21
C LYS A 58 3.88 -5.42 2.32
N ASN A 59 4.44 -5.46 3.53
CA ASN A 59 3.99 -4.64 4.66
C ASN A 59 4.35 -3.17 4.45
N SER A 60 5.50 -2.86 3.87
CA SER A 60 5.89 -1.50 3.48
C SER A 60 4.91 -0.91 2.47
N MET A 61 4.53 -1.69 1.44
CA MET A 61 3.50 -1.26 0.47
C MET A 61 2.15 -0.98 1.14
N ARG A 62 1.71 -1.82 2.10
CA ARG A 62 0.46 -1.60 2.83
C ARG A 62 0.53 -0.32 3.67
N ARG A 63 1.61 -0.14 4.43
CA ARG A 63 1.85 1.06 5.24
C ARG A 63 1.80 2.32 4.38
N ASN A 64 2.44 2.29 3.22
CA ASN A 64 2.44 3.41 2.27
C ASN A 64 1.05 3.74 1.72
N ARG A 65 0.28 2.72 1.30
CA ARG A 65 -1.11 2.93 0.86
C ARG A 65 -1.99 3.51 1.95
N LEU A 66 -1.90 2.98 3.17
CA LEU A 66 -2.68 3.46 4.30
C LEU A 66 -2.24 4.85 4.76
N GLY A 67 -0.93 5.15 4.73
CA GLY A 67 -0.39 6.47 5.01
C GLY A 67 -0.89 7.52 4.03
N TRP A 68 -0.85 7.22 2.73
CA TRP A 68 -1.40 8.09 1.70
C TRP A 68 -2.92 8.24 1.82
N PHE A 69 -3.64 7.15 2.11
CA PHE A 69 -5.08 7.22 2.39
C PHE A 69 -5.40 8.14 3.56
N GLY A 70 -4.70 7.98 4.69
CA GLY A 70 -4.88 8.83 5.86
C GLY A 70 -4.52 10.29 5.56
N HIS A 71 -3.46 10.52 4.78
CA HIS A 71 -3.10 11.87 4.32
C HIS A 71 -4.21 12.48 3.47
N ALA A 72 -4.65 11.80 2.41
CA ALA A 72 -5.74 12.25 1.54
C ALA A 72 -7.05 12.50 2.32
N ASN A 73 -7.34 11.71 3.35
CA ASN A 73 -8.52 11.90 4.18
C ASN A 73 -8.45 13.18 5.05
N ARG A 74 -7.24 13.56 5.48
CA ARG A 74 -6.97 14.79 6.24
C ARG A 74 -6.65 16.00 5.36
N MET A 75 -6.61 15.84 4.03
CA MET A 75 -6.40 16.98 3.13
C MET A 75 -7.67 17.82 3.09
N GLU A 76 -7.67 18.90 3.86
CA GLU A 76 -8.63 19.99 3.80
C GLU A 76 -7.88 21.25 3.35
N LYS A 77 -8.50 22.01 2.45
CA LYS A 77 -7.92 23.27 1.95
C LYS A 77 -8.92 24.36 2.28
N ASN A 78 -8.53 25.32 3.12
CA ASN A 78 -9.37 26.47 3.51
C ASN A 78 -10.74 26.08 4.09
N ASN A 79 -10.80 25.09 4.98
CA ASN A 79 -12.03 24.52 5.53
C ASN A 79 -12.99 23.91 4.48
N GLU A 80 -12.52 23.73 3.24
CA GLU A 80 -13.25 23.01 2.21
C GLU A 80 -12.62 21.63 1.97
N GLU A 81 -13.47 20.65 1.66
CA GLU A 81 -13.03 19.33 1.23
C GLU A 81 -12.14 19.43 -0.02
N SER A 82 -10.92 18.89 0.09
CA SER A 82 -9.99 18.83 -1.04
C SER A 82 -10.53 18.01 -2.20
N LEU A 83 -10.26 18.46 -3.42
CA LEU A 83 -10.58 17.73 -4.65
C LEU A 83 -10.01 16.30 -4.64
N VAL A 84 -8.85 16.08 -4.01
CA VAL A 84 -8.25 14.75 -3.88
C VAL A 84 -9.14 13.83 -3.06
N LYS A 85 -9.66 14.31 -1.92
CA LYS A 85 -10.59 13.58 -1.05
C LYS A 85 -11.89 13.29 -1.82
N LYS A 86 -12.45 14.29 -2.51
CA LYS A 86 -13.65 14.15 -3.35
C LYS A 86 -13.47 13.11 -4.44
N VAL A 87 -12.46 13.26 -5.32
CA VAL A 87 -12.18 12.30 -6.41
C VAL A 87 -11.92 10.91 -5.85
N MET A 88 -11.19 10.80 -4.74
CA MET A 88 -10.94 9.52 -4.11
C MET A 88 -12.24 8.83 -3.71
N PHE A 89 -13.19 9.50 -3.05
CA PHE A 89 -14.47 8.89 -2.68
C PHE A 89 -15.45 8.76 -3.87
N CYS A 90 -15.48 9.71 -4.81
CA CYS A 90 -16.32 9.70 -6.01
C CYS A 90 -15.93 8.59 -7.00
N TYR A 91 -14.64 8.30 -7.19
CA TYR A 91 -14.18 7.18 -8.02
C TYR A 91 -14.71 5.81 -7.52
N PHE A 92 -15.22 5.78 -6.28
CA PHE A 92 -15.81 4.61 -5.65
C PHE A 92 -17.34 4.58 -5.63
N ALA A 93 -18.01 5.62 -6.15
CA ALA A 93 -19.45 5.65 -6.40
C ALA A 93 -19.76 4.67 -7.55
N ASP A 94 -20.15 3.47 -7.15
CA ASP A 94 -20.81 2.40 -7.92
C ASP A 94 -20.53 2.26 -9.41
N ILE A 95 -19.49 1.48 -9.72
CA ILE A 95 -19.49 0.60 -10.89
C ILE A 95 -19.50 -0.84 -10.38
N LYS A 96 -20.68 -1.49 -10.40
CA LYS A 96 -20.82 -2.94 -10.17
C LYS A 96 -20.06 -3.67 -11.28
N ARG A 97 -19.06 -4.48 -10.91
CA ARG A 97 -18.34 -5.34 -11.86
C ARG A 97 -18.88 -6.75 -11.80
N THR A 98 -18.93 -7.40 -12.96
CA THR A 98 -19.10 -8.85 -13.06
C THR A 98 -18.01 -9.57 -12.25
N ARG A 99 -18.41 -10.50 -11.38
CA ARG A 99 -17.51 -11.37 -10.59
C ARG A 99 -16.86 -12.42 -11.51
N ARG A 100 -16.00 -12.00 -12.45
CA ARG A 100 -15.14 -12.94 -13.17
C ARG A 100 -13.87 -13.22 -12.35
N ILE A 101 -13.52 -14.49 -12.27
CA ILE A 101 -12.25 -14.98 -11.73
C ILE A 101 -11.12 -14.40 -12.59
N GLY A 102 -10.09 -13.82 -11.96
CA GLY A 102 -8.92 -13.26 -12.63
C GLY A 102 -8.87 -11.73 -12.78
N ILE A 103 -9.92 -10.99 -12.39
CA ILE A 103 -9.88 -9.51 -12.40
C ILE A 103 -8.92 -9.02 -11.31
N ARG A 104 -7.99 -8.13 -11.70
CA ARG A 104 -7.07 -7.45 -10.76
C ARG A 104 -7.85 -6.65 -9.72
N LYS A 105 -7.51 -6.82 -8.43
CA LYS A 105 -8.08 -6.02 -7.34
C LYS A 105 -7.87 -4.53 -7.61
N ARG A 106 -8.94 -3.73 -7.53
CA ARG A 106 -8.86 -2.26 -7.59
C ARG A 106 -8.19 -1.74 -6.32
N TRP A 107 -7.74 -0.50 -6.37
CA TRP A 107 -7.17 0.19 -5.22
C TRP A 107 -8.14 0.24 -4.03
N LYS A 108 -9.45 0.48 -4.27
CA LYS A 108 -10.53 0.37 -3.26
C LYS A 108 -10.46 -0.94 -2.48
N SER A 109 -10.42 -2.06 -3.21
CA SER A 109 -10.43 -3.41 -2.64
C SER A 109 -9.15 -3.70 -1.86
N LYS A 110 -7.99 -3.30 -2.39
CA LYS A 110 -6.72 -3.45 -1.69
C LYS A 110 -6.65 -2.64 -0.41
N ARG A 111 -7.05 -1.37 -0.46
CA ARG A 111 -7.12 -0.51 0.71
C ARG A 111 -8.05 -1.09 1.78
N LEU A 112 -9.23 -1.58 1.40
CA LEU A 112 -10.17 -2.20 2.35
C LEU A 112 -9.58 -3.46 2.98
N GLU A 113 -8.92 -4.32 2.21
CA GLU A 113 -8.20 -5.48 2.73
C GLU A 113 -7.08 -5.08 3.69
N ASP A 114 -6.37 -3.98 3.43
CA ASP A 114 -5.35 -3.48 4.36
C ASP A 114 -5.96 -2.97 5.66
N ILE A 115 -7.03 -2.18 5.57
CA ILE A 115 -7.77 -1.67 6.73
C ILE A 115 -8.25 -2.83 7.60
N GLU A 116 -8.82 -3.86 6.97
CA GLU A 116 -9.28 -5.09 7.65
C GLU A 116 -8.11 -5.83 8.28
N LYS A 117 -7.01 -6.01 7.54
CA LYS A 117 -5.80 -6.67 8.03
C LYS A 117 -5.20 -5.97 9.25
N PHE A 118 -5.21 -4.65 9.27
CA PHE A 118 -4.70 -3.84 10.39
C PHE A 118 -5.76 -3.48 11.43
N LYS A 119 -7.00 -3.97 11.29
CA LYS A 119 -8.13 -3.74 12.21
C LYS A 119 -8.36 -2.26 12.54
N ILE A 120 -8.24 -1.39 11.53
CA ILE A 120 -8.47 0.04 11.69
C ILE A 120 -9.99 0.27 11.66
N ASN A 121 -10.60 0.63 12.78
CA ASN A 121 -12.07 0.72 12.92
C ASN A 121 -12.62 2.15 12.75
N ASN A 122 -11.83 3.18 13.10
CA ASN A 122 -12.27 4.57 13.17
C ASN A 122 -12.21 5.35 11.83
N TRP A 123 -11.65 4.78 10.77
CA TRP A 123 -11.46 5.49 9.50
C TRP A 123 -12.77 5.94 8.84
N ARG A 124 -13.90 5.26 9.10
CA ARG A 124 -15.22 5.64 8.58
C ARG A 124 -15.79 6.88 9.26
N GLN A 125 -15.55 7.03 10.56
CA GLN A 125 -16.04 8.18 11.33
C GLN A 125 -15.37 9.48 10.86
N MET A 126 -14.13 9.41 10.39
CA MET A 126 -13.38 10.55 9.84
C MET A 126 -13.83 10.99 8.44
N ALA A 127 -14.73 10.25 7.79
CA ALA A 127 -15.24 10.58 6.46
C ALA A 127 -16.60 11.31 6.49
N HIS A 128 -17.25 11.38 7.65
CA HIS A 128 -18.61 11.93 7.84
C HIS A 128 -18.66 13.21 8.68
N VAL A 129 -17.51 13.85 8.93
CA VAL A 129 -17.50 15.17 9.57
C VAL A 129 -17.73 16.20 8.46
N ASN A 130 -18.97 16.70 8.43
CA ASN A 130 -19.47 17.77 7.56
C ASN A 130 -18.85 19.11 7.88
#